data_AF-A0A453M355-F1
#
_entry.id   AF-A0A453M355-F1
#
_cell.length_a   1.000
_cell.length_b   1.000
_cell.length_c   1.000
_cell.angle_alpha   90.00
_cell.angle_beta   90.00
_cell.angle_gamma   90.00
#
_symmetry.space_group_name_H-M   'P 1'
#
loop_
_entity.id
_entity.type
_entity.pdbx_description
1 polymer ?
#
loop_
_entity_poly.entity_id
_entity_poly.type
_entity_poly.pdbx_seq_one_letter_code
_entity_poly.pdbx_strand_id
1 'polypeptide(L)'
;MSRWRCFCEEGFNNWNMKSRLKKHEGEVSSAHAEAQEKYDRFTTPQTSIRESIASNTSQYKALYKQRLTWTLKCVRFLLRQGLAFRGHDESEDSLNKGNFLELLNWLAGNFEEVDRVVLKNAPQNCKMTRHDIQQEVIKCCAQETTKLVIEELDGGHFAILADESTHVYQNEQLVVCLRYVDKNGRAVVRFLGLAHVEDTTALTLKAAIQKMLM
;
A
#
# COMPACT_ATOMS: atom_id res chain seq x y z
N MET A 1 -9.27 -30.44 32.83
CA MET A 1 -8.32 -29.33 32.58
C MET A 1 -7.62 -29.61 31.26
N SER A 2 -7.60 -28.66 30.32
CA SER A 2 -6.91 -28.87 29.04
C SER A 2 -5.40 -28.99 29.27
N ARG A 3 -4.72 -29.79 28.44
CA ARG A 3 -3.26 -30.02 28.54
C ARG A 3 -2.46 -28.72 28.55
N TRP A 4 -2.91 -27.72 27.78
CA TRP A 4 -2.27 -26.41 27.69
C TRP A 4 -2.31 -25.62 29.01
N ARG A 5 -3.49 -25.46 29.63
CA ARG A 5 -3.64 -24.71 30.89
C ARG A 5 -2.77 -25.25 32.03
N CYS A 6 -2.69 -26.57 32.11
CA CYS A 6 -1.98 -27.25 33.20
C CYS A 6 -0.45 -27.07 33.15
N PHE A 7 0.14 -26.89 31.96
CA PHE A 7 1.59 -26.75 31.81
C PHE A 7 2.05 -25.31 31.48
N CYS A 8 1.14 -24.44 31.05
CA CYS A 8 1.48 -23.07 30.61
C CYS A 8 0.93 -21.97 31.53
N GLU A 9 -0.16 -22.18 32.27
CA GLU A 9 -0.79 -21.12 33.09
C GLU A 9 -0.87 -21.47 34.59
N GLU A 10 -1.46 -22.61 34.93
CA GLU A 10 -1.87 -22.90 36.32
C GLU A 10 -0.86 -23.78 37.08
N GLY A 11 0.10 -24.39 36.37
CA GLY A 11 1.12 -25.26 36.93
C GLY A 11 0.67 -26.71 37.16
N PHE A 12 1.63 -27.64 37.12
CA PHE A 12 1.40 -29.06 37.34
C PHE A 12 1.69 -29.41 38.80
N ASN A 13 0.73 -30.00 39.52
CA ASN A 13 0.88 -30.35 40.95
C ASN A 13 0.76 -31.87 41.24
N ASN A 14 0.38 -32.69 40.26
CA ASN A 14 0.23 -34.15 40.40
C ASN A 14 1.50 -34.91 39.98
N TRP A 15 2.65 -34.52 40.51
CA TRP A 15 3.97 -35.10 40.22
C TRP A 15 4.09 -36.59 40.58
N ASN A 16 3.20 -37.11 41.42
CA ASN A 16 3.10 -38.52 41.74
C ASN A 16 2.58 -39.38 40.57
N MET A 17 1.94 -38.79 39.56
CA MET A 17 1.39 -39.51 38.39
C MET A 17 2.43 -39.66 37.27
N LYS A 18 3.39 -40.57 37.46
CA LYS A 18 4.52 -40.81 36.52
C LYS A 18 4.10 -41.05 35.06
N SER A 19 2.91 -41.59 34.81
CA SER A 19 2.38 -41.82 33.45
C SER A 19 2.09 -40.51 32.68
N ARG A 20 1.67 -39.45 33.38
CA ARG A 20 1.39 -38.13 32.77
C ARG A 20 2.68 -37.41 32.40
N LEU A 21 3.73 -37.58 33.20
CA LEU A 21 5.07 -37.06 32.91
C LEU A 21 5.64 -37.70 31.63
N LYS A 22 5.59 -39.05 31.55
CA LYS A 22 5.99 -39.78 30.34
C LYS A 22 5.23 -39.33 29.09
N LYS A 23 3.95 -39.00 29.20
CA LYS A 23 3.17 -38.47 28.07
C LYS A 23 3.59 -37.05 27.68
N HIS A 24 4.04 -36.23 28.64
CA HIS A 24 4.45 -34.84 28.42
C HIS A 24 5.85 -34.71 27.81
N GLU A 25 6.81 -35.51 28.28
CA GLU A 25 8.24 -35.40 27.91
C GLU A 25 8.75 -36.56 27.03
N GLY A 26 8.14 -37.75 27.12
CA GLY A 26 8.80 -39.00 26.72
C GLY A 26 9.08 -39.19 25.22
N GLU A 27 8.05 -39.16 24.37
CA GLU A 27 8.21 -39.44 22.94
C GLU A 27 8.62 -38.20 22.14
N VAL A 28 9.17 -38.41 20.94
CA VAL A 28 9.57 -37.34 20.01
C VAL A 28 8.39 -36.46 19.58
N SER A 29 7.16 -36.99 19.62
CA SER A 29 5.91 -36.26 19.40
C SER A 29 5.23 -35.79 20.70
N SER A 30 5.99 -35.70 21.80
CA SER A 30 5.45 -35.19 23.05
C SER A 30 5.25 -33.67 22.97
N ALA A 31 4.36 -33.15 23.83
CA ALA A 31 4.10 -31.71 23.85
C ALA A 31 5.35 -30.90 24.24
N HIS A 32 6.23 -31.47 25.07
CA HIS A 32 7.49 -30.83 25.43
C HIS A 32 8.45 -30.81 24.23
N ALA A 33 8.61 -31.94 23.54
CA ALA A 33 9.46 -32.03 22.34
C ALA A 33 8.99 -31.08 21.23
N GLU A 34 7.68 -30.99 20.97
CA GLU A 34 7.12 -30.03 19.99
C GLU A 34 7.32 -28.56 20.41
N ALA A 35 7.20 -28.26 21.71
CA ALA A 35 7.40 -26.91 22.22
C ALA A 35 8.88 -26.50 22.15
N GLN A 36 9.77 -27.42 22.51
CA GLN A 36 11.22 -27.24 22.42
C GLN A 36 11.65 -27.06 20.96
N GLU A 37 11.16 -27.88 20.04
CA GLU A 37 11.46 -27.74 18.60
C GLU A 37 11.02 -26.38 18.05
N LYS A 38 9.82 -25.91 18.42
CA LYS A 38 9.34 -24.58 18.03
C LYS A 38 10.20 -23.46 18.62
N TYR A 39 10.66 -23.61 19.86
CA TYR A 39 11.55 -22.64 20.51
C TYR A 39 12.95 -22.64 19.87
N ASP A 40 13.51 -23.80 19.57
CA ASP A 40 14.80 -23.95 18.89
C ASP A 40 14.73 -23.34 17.49
N ARG A 41 13.65 -23.58 16.73
CA ARG A 41 13.41 -22.92 15.43
C ARG A 41 13.21 -21.41 15.56
N PHE A 42 12.63 -20.93 16.66
CA PHE A 42 12.46 -19.49 16.89
C PHE A 42 13.79 -18.81 17.25
N THR A 43 14.64 -19.46 18.04
CA THR A 43 15.94 -18.95 18.48
C THR A 43 17.03 -19.08 17.42
N THR A 44 16.85 -19.96 16.44
CA THR A 44 17.75 -20.08 15.28
C THR A 44 17.51 -18.90 14.32
N PRO A 45 18.51 -18.03 14.06
CA PRO A 45 18.32 -16.80 13.27
C PRO A 45 17.81 -17.05 11.84
N GLN A 46 18.30 -18.14 11.21
CA GLN A 46 18.02 -18.57 9.83
C GLN A 46 16.56 -18.87 9.53
N THR A 47 15.76 -19.19 10.55
CA THR A 47 14.33 -19.50 10.44
C THR A 47 13.43 -18.35 10.91
N SER A 48 14.00 -17.22 11.33
CA SER A 48 13.22 -16.07 11.73
C SER A 48 12.47 -15.48 10.53
N ILE A 49 11.24 -15.00 10.74
CA ILE A 49 10.47 -14.27 9.72
C ILE A 49 11.29 -13.10 9.17
N ARG A 50 12.11 -12.46 10.02
CA ARG A 50 12.99 -11.36 9.64
C ARG A 50 14.07 -11.80 8.66
N GLU A 51 14.72 -12.94 8.87
CA GLU A 51 15.69 -13.50 7.92
C GLU A 51 15.00 -14.08 6.68
N SER A 52 13.80 -14.65 6.78
CA SER A 52 13.00 -15.09 5.63
C SER A 52 12.59 -13.89 4.73
N ILE A 53 12.18 -12.78 5.33
CA ILE A 53 11.88 -11.52 4.62
C ILE A 53 13.18 -10.87 4.09
N ALA A 54 14.27 -10.92 4.84
CA ALA A 54 15.57 -10.37 4.41
C ALA A 54 16.23 -11.20 3.30
N SER A 55 16.04 -12.52 3.33
CA SER A 55 16.50 -13.50 2.35
C SER A 55 15.59 -13.61 1.13
N ASN A 56 14.54 -12.78 1.02
CA ASN A 56 13.96 -12.45 -0.28
C ASN A 56 15.11 -12.09 -1.23
N THR A 57 15.41 -13.04 -2.11
CA THR A 57 16.60 -13.06 -2.96
C THR A 57 16.73 -11.72 -3.67
N SER A 58 17.95 -11.25 -3.94
CA SER A 58 18.20 -10.07 -4.78
C SER A 58 17.35 -10.06 -6.05
N GLN A 59 17.14 -11.25 -6.64
CA GLN A 59 16.21 -11.51 -7.74
C GLN A 59 14.74 -11.16 -7.42
N TYR A 60 14.21 -11.54 -6.27
CA TYR A 60 12.83 -11.21 -5.88
C TYR A 60 12.63 -9.71 -5.76
N LYS A 61 13.59 -9.00 -5.12
CA LYS A 61 13.57 -7.53 -5.01
C LYS A 61 13.65 -6.87 -6.39
N ALA A 62 14.48 -7.40 -7.29
CA ALA A 62 14.59 -6.91 -8.67
C ALA A 62 13.26 -7.08 -9.43
N LEU A 63 12.63 -8.25 -9.35
CA LEU A 63 11.34 -8.53 -9.98
C LEU A 63 10.21 -7.66 -9.40
N TYR A 64 10.21 -7.43 -8.09
CA TYR A 64 9.25 -6.52 -7.46
C TYR A 64 9.45 -5.08 -7.91
N LYS A 65 10.71 -4.61 -7.97
CA LYS A 65 11.05 -3.28 -8.47
C LYS A 65 10.63 -3.10 -9.93
N GLN A 66 10.81 -4.12 -10.78
CA GLN A 66 10.33 -4.09 -12.17
C GLN A 66 8.81 -3.93 -12.24
N ARG A 67 8.04 -4.73 -11.49
CA ARG A 67 6.58 -4.58 -11.39
C ARG A 67 6.13 -3.19 -10.98
N LEU A 68 6.74 -2.65 -9.92
CA LEU A 68 6.44 -1.30 -9.45
C LEU A 68 6.78 -0.26 -10.51
N THR A 69 7.91 -0.43 -11.20
CA THR A 69 8.34 0.49 -12.28
C THR A 69 7.34 0.53 -13.42
N TRP A 70 6.84 -0.62 -13.88
CA TRP A 70 5.81 -0.68 -14.92
C TRP A 70 4.49 -0.09 -14.46
N THR A 71 4.10 -0.35 -13.21
CA THR A 71 2.92 0.27 -12.60
C THR A 71 3.02 1.80 -12.62
N LEU A 72 4.16 2.35 -12.18
CA LEU A 72 4.41 3.80 -12.19
C LEU A 72 4.46 4.40 -13.60
N LYS A 73 4.94 3.65 -14.60
CA LYS A 73 4.86 4.08 -16.01
C LYS A 73 3.41 4.20 -16.48
N CYS A 74 2.54 3.25 -16.13
CA CYS A 74 1.11 3.34 -16.41
C CYS A 74 0.48 4.55 -15.70
N VAL A 75 0.73 4.72 -14.40
CA VAL A 75 0.24 5.87 -13.61
C VAL A 75 0.65 7.19 -14.27
N ARG A 76 1.92 7.33 -14.64
CA ARG A 76 2.46 8.52 -15.31
C ARG A 76 1.79 8.77 -16.67
N PHE A 77 1.51 7.72 -17.44
CA PHE A 77 0.80 7.86 -18.71
C PHE A 77 -0.63 8.38 -18.49
N LEU A 78 -1.38 7.77 -17.57
CA LEU A 78 -2.76 8.14 -17.25
C LEU A 78 -2.84 9.58 -16.75
N LEU A 79 -1.94 9.98 -15.84
CA LEU A 79 -1.85 11.35 -15.34
C LEU A 79 -1.58 12.37 -16.45
N ARG A 80 -0.69 12.04 -17.41
CA ARG A 80 -0.38 12.93 -18.54
C ARG A 80 -1.56 13.13 -19.48
N GLN A 81 -2.41 12.13 -19.61
CA GLN A 81 -3.59 12.17 -20.48
C GLN A 81 -4.85 12.66 -19.75
N GLY A 82 -4.82 12.80 -18.42
CA GLY A 82 -6.01 13.10 -17.62
C GLY A 82 -7.03 11.96 -17.64
N LEU A 83 -6.59 10.71 -17.82
CA LEU A 83 -7.47 9.55 -17.89
C LEU A 83 -7.82 9.03 -16.50
N ALA A 84 -9.06 8.57 -16.34
CA ALA A 84 -9.50 7.86 -15.14
C ALA A 84 -8.59 6.65 -14.89
N PHE A 85 -8.21 6.42 -13.64
CA PHE A 85 -7.31 5.31 -13.32
C PHE A 85 -8.01 3.95 -13.47
N ARG A 86 -9.25 3.87 -12.99
CA ARG A 86 -10.03 2.63 -12.85
C ARG A 86 -11.20 2.55 -13.81
N GLY A 87 -11.66 1.32 -14.00
CA GLY A 87 -12.89 1.00 -14.73
C GLY A 87 -14.09 0.89 -13.79
N HIS A 88 -15.28 0.76 -14.38
CA HIS A 88 -16.49 0.46 -13.62
C HIS A 88 -16.48 -0.98 -13.10
N ASP A 89 -15.96 -1.92 -13.90
CA ASP A 89 -15.82 -3.32 -13.56
C ASP A 89 -14.40 -3.81 -13.90
N GLU A 90 -13.61 -4.12 -12.86
CA GLU A 90 -12.25 -4.66 -12.96
C GLU A 90 -12.20 -6.19 -12.82
N SER A 91 -13.36 -6.87 -12.89
CA SER A 91 -13.45 -8.33 -12.84
C SER A 91 -12.71 -9.01 -14.00
N GLU A 92 -12.36 -10.28 -13.84
CA GLU A 92 -11.64 -11.01 -14.89
C GLU A 92 -12.45 -11.20 -16.18
N ASP A 93 -13.78 -11.23 -16.07
CA ASP A 93 -14.72 -11.42 -17.17
C ASP A 93 -15.13 -10.11 -17.87
N SER A 94 -14.73 -8.96 -17.31
CA SER A 94 -15.02 -7.66 -17.92
C SER A 94 -14.30 -7.46 -19.25
N LEU A 95 -15.04 -6.95 -20.25
CA LEU A 95 -14.49 -6.55 -21.55
C LEU A 95 -13.60 -5.30 -21.48
N ASN A 96 -13.76 -4.48 -20.43
CA ASN A 96 -12.96 -3.30 -20.19
C ASN A 96 -12.72 -3.14 -18.68
N LYS A 97 -11.54 -3.56 -18.24
CA LYS A 97 -11.13 -3.57 -16.83
C LYS A 97 -10.64 -2.21 -16.35
N GLY A 98 -10.86 -1.15 -17.12
CA GLY A 98 -10.39 0.19 -16.83
C GLY A 98 -9.01 0.49 -17.38
N ASN A 99 -8.69 1.79 -17.46
CA ASN A 99 -7.52 2.25 -18.21
C ASN A 99 -6.19 1.73 -17.64
N PHE A 100 -6.04 1.59 -16.32
CA PHE A 100 -4.82 1.04 -15.73
C PHE A 100 -4.60 -0.42 -16.09
N LEU A 101 -5.61 -1.27 -15.89
CA LEU A 101 -5.50 -2.71 -16.15
C LEU A 101 -5.39 -2.99 -17.64
N GLU A 102 -6.15 -2.29 -18.48
CA GLU A 102 -6.05 -2.44 -19.94
C GLU A 102 -4.69 -1.96 -20.48
N LEU A 103 -4.16 -0.85 -19.98
CA LEU A 103 -2.82 -0.40 -20.36
C LEU A 103 -1.73 -1.40 -19.91
N LEU A 104 -1.87 -1.97 -18.71
CA LEU A 104 -0.95 -2.98 -18.21
C LEU A 104 -1.04 -4.29 -19.00
N ASN A 105 -2.24 -4.73 -19.38
CA ASN A 105 -2.49 -5.86 -20.27
C ASN A 105 -1.87 -5.61 -21.65
N TRP A 106 -2.07 -4.42 -22.22
CA TRP A 106 -1.49 -4.05 -23.49
C TRP A 106 0.04 -4.08 -23.44
N LEU A 107 0.66 -3.55 -22.38
CA LEU A 107 2.11 -3.61 -22.19
C LEU A 107 2.61 -5.05 -22.06
N ALA A 108 1.93 -5.91 -21.29
CA ALA A 108 2.27 -7.31 -21.18
C ALA A 108 2.17 -8.04 -22.54
N GLY A 109 1.09 -7.80 -23.31
CA GLY A 109 0.90 -8.44 -24.61
C GLY A 109 1.94 -8.03 -25.68
N ASN A 110 2.56 -6.86 -25.53
CA ASN A 110 3.51 -6.32 -26.51
C ASN A 110 4.98 -6.42 -26.08
N PHE A 111 5.27 -6.55 -24.78
CA PHE A 111 6.62 -6.54 -24.25
C PHE A 111 6.87 -7.73 -23.32
N GLU A 112 7.72 -8.66 -23.76
CA GLU A 112 8.02 -9.88 -23.02
C GLU A 112 8.59 -9.62 -21.62
N GLU A 113 9.41 -8.58 -21.47
CA GLU A 113 9.97 -8.17 -20.18
C GLU A 113 8.91 -7.70 -19.17
N VAL A 114 7.78 -7.20 -19.67
CA VAL A 114 6.62 -6.81 -18.86
C VAL A 114 5.82 -8.06 -18.52
N ASP A 115 5.47 -8.86 -19.54
CA ASP A 115 4.64 -10.06 -19.37
C ASP A 115 5.19 -10.97 -18.27
N ARG A 116 6.51 -11.23 -18.30
CA ARG A 116 7.18 -12.12 -17.33
C ARG A 116 7.02 -11.72 -15.87
N VAL A 117 6.67 -10.46 -15.56
CA VAL A 117 6.66 -9.95 -14.18
C VAL A 117 5.30 -9.47 -13.70
N VAL A 118 4.35 -9.12 -14.57
CA VAL A 118 3.06 -8.52 -14.17
C VAL A 118 1.88 -9.49 -14.24
N LEU A 119 0.71 -9.04 -13.78
CA LEU A 119 -0.57 -9.75 -13.92
C LEU A 119 -0.51 -11.21 -13.42
N LYS A 120 -0.81 -12.18 -14.28
CA LYS A 120 -0.82 -13.62 -13.97
C LYS A 120 0.57 -14.18 -13.65
N ASN A 121 1.63 -13.54 -14.14
CA ASN A 121 3.01 -14.00 -13.94
C ASN A 121 3.63 -13.41 -12.66
N ALA A 122 2.94 -12.50 -11.97
CA ALA A 122 3.36 -12.05 -10.65
C ALA A 122 3.07 -13.13 -9.59
N PRO A 123 4.04 -13.49 -8.72
CA PRO A 123 3.83 -14.48 -7.65
C PRO A 123 2.73 -14.07 -6.67
N GLN A 124 1.79 -14.99 -6.45
CA GLN A 124 0.74 -14.90 -5.42
C GLN A 124 0.06 -13.52 -5.35
N ASN A 125 0.18 -12.85 -4.21
CA ASN A 125 -0.44 -11.56 -3.90
C ASN A 125 0.40 -10.35 -4.33
N CYS A 126 1.56 -10.56 -4.97
CA CYS A 126 2.43 -9.48 -5.42
C CYS A 126 1.98 -8.88 -6.76
N LYS A 127 0.67 -8.92 -7.02
CA LYS A 127 0.02 -8.28 -8.15
C LYS A 127 -0.27 -6.83 -7.76
N MET A 128 0.19 -5.88 -8.56
CA MET A 128 -0.07 -4.44 -8.35
C MET A 128 -1.50 -4.03 -8.76
N THR A 129 -2.40 -5.00 -8.93
CA THR A 129 -3.72 -4.82 -9.54
C THR A 129 -4.84 -4.70 -8.52
N ARG A 130 -4.63 -5.09 -7.25
CA ARG A 130 -5.69 -4.94 -6.25
C ARG A 130 -5.96 -3.47 -5.95
N HIS A 131 -7.22 -3.17 -5.64
CA HIS A 131 -7.71 -1.84 -5.34
C HIS A 131 -6.91 -1.12 -4.24
N ASP A 132 -6.64 -1.79 -3.12
CA ASP A 132 -5.87 -1.23 -2.00
C ASP A 132 -4.43 -0.87 -2.41
N ILE A 133 -3.75 -1.76 -3.14
CA ILE A 133 -2.39 -1.52 -3.65
C ILE A 133 -2.39 -0.36 -4.64
N GLN A 134 -3.34 -0.32 -5.58
CA GLN A 134 -3.47 0.80 -6.52
C GLN A 134 -3.69 2.13 -5.76
N GLN A 135 -4.52 2.12 -4.72
CA GLN A 135 -4.78 3.30 -3.89
C GLN A 135 -3.51 3.78 -3.17
N GLU A 136 -2.71 2.84 -2.64
CA GLU A 136 -1.43 3.16 -2.02
C GLU A 136 -0.46 3.78 -3.02
N VAL A 137 -0.35 3.22 -4.24
CA VAL A 137 0.50 3.78 -5.29
C VAL A 137 0.07 5.20 -5.66
N ILE A 138 -1.23 5.44 -5.82
CA ILE A 138 -1.78 6.77 -6.09
C ILE A 138 -1.45 7.73 -4.94
N LYS A 139 -1.64 7.30 -3.69
CA LYS A 139 -1.33 8.10 -2.50
C LYS A 139 0.15 8.47 -2.44
N CYS A 140 1.05 7.52 -2.67
CA CYS A 140 2.49 7.76 -2.71
C CYS A 140 2.86 8.76 -3.83
N CYS A 141 2.27 8.62 -5.02
CA CYS A 141 2.50 9.56 -6.12
C CYS A 141 2.01 10.98 -5.76
N ALA A 142 0.86 11.10 -5.13
CA ALA A 142 0.33 12.38 -4.67
C ALA A 142 1.26 13.00 -3.61
N GLN A 143 1.70 12.22 -2.62
CA GLN A 143 2.64 12.68 -1.58
C GLN A 143 3.96 13.18 -2.15
N GLU A 144 4.59 12.43 -3.05
CA GLU A 144 5.83 12.87 -3.70
C GLU A 144 5.62 14.11 -4.59
N THR A 145 4.47 14.19 -5.29
CA THR A 145 4.13 15.37 -6.09
C THR A 145 3.98 16.61 -5.21
N THR A 146 3.24 16.50 -4.10
CA THR A 146 3.07 17.60 -3.14
C THR A 146 4.40 18.02 -2.52
N LYS A 147 5.25 17.05 -2.15
CA LYS A 147 6.59 17.32 -1.64
C LYS A 147 7.42 18.14 -2.64
N LEU A 148 7.43 17.76 -3.92
CA LEU A 148 8.13 18.50 -4.96
C LEU A 148 7.57 19.92 -5.14
N VAL A 149 6.26 20.11 -5.04
CA VAL A 149 5.63 21.44 -5.09
C VAL A 149 6.07 22.31 -3.91
N ILE A 150 6.18 21.74 -2.71
CA ILE A 150 6.65 22.45 -1.50
C ILE A 150 8.14 22.80 -1.63
N GLU A 151 8.97 21.88 -2.12
CA GLU A 151 10.39 22.13 -2.39
C GLU A 151 10.59 23.20 -3.48
N GLU A 152 9.72 23.22 -4.50
CA GLU A 152 9.73 24.25 -5.55
C GLU A 152 9.39 25.64 -5.00
N LEU A 153 8.44 25.71 -4.05
CA LEU A 153 8.03 26.94 -3.37
C LEU A 153 9.17 27.55 -2.53
N ASP A 154 10.05 26.72 -1.96
CA ASP A 154 11.28 27.14 -1.26
C ASP A 154 11.05 28.16 -0.12
N GLY A 155 9.94 27.99 0.62
CA GLY A 155 9.55 28.92 1.70
C GLY A 155 9.11 30.31 1.21
N GLY A 156 8.92 30.49 -0.09
CA GLY A 156 8.46 31.73 -0.70
C GLY A 156 7.00 32.05 -0.41
N HIS A 157 6.59 33.26 -0.81
CA HIS A 157 5.20 33.69 -0.71
C HIS A 157 4.35 33.01 -1.79
N PHE A 158 3.15 32.60 -1.42
CA PHE A 158 2.17 32.01 -2.34
C PHE A 158 0.79 32.58 -2.07
N ALA A 159 -0.05 32.53 -3.10
CA ALA A 159 -1.48 32.73 -3.01
C ALA A 159 -2.17 31.37 -3.07
N ILE A 160 -3.27 31.23 -2.34
CA ILE A 160 -4.16 30.07 -2.42
C ILE A 160 -5.28 30.43 -3.39
N LEU A 161 -5.47 29.60 -4.39
CA LEU A 161 -6.66 29.62 -5.24
C LEU A 161 -7.55 28.48 -4.77
N ALA A 162 -8.74 28.82 -4.27
CA ALA A 162 -9.73 27.86 -3.84
C ALA A 162 -10.97 28.05 -4.72
N ASP A 163 -11.46 26.96 -5.31
CA ASP A 163 -12.64 26.96 -6.15
C ASP A 163 -13.63 25.90 -5.65
N GLU A 164 -14.90 26.29 -5.57
CA GLU A 164 -15.98 25.47 -5.06
C GLU A 164 -16.78 24.92 -6.24
N SER A 165 -17.10 23.63 -6.17
CA SER A 165 -17.96 23.00 -7.16
C SER A 165 -18.85 21.97 -6.50
N THR A 166 -20.05 21.79 -7.04
CA THR A 166 -20.99 20.78 -6.54
C THR A 166 -20.96 19.58 -7.47
N HIS A 167 -20.72 18.38 -6.92
CA HIS A 167 -20.76 17.14 -7.69
C HIS A 167 -22.19 16.73 -8.05
N VAL A 168 -22.36 15.82 -9.01
CA VAL A 168 -23.65 15.29 -9.52
C VAL A 168 -24.58 14.74 -8.42
N TYR A 169 -24.01 14.35 -7.28
CA TYR A 169 -24.75 13.85 -6.10
C TYR A 169 -25.02 14.94 -5.04
N GLN A 170 -24.91 16.22 -5.41
CA GLN A 170 -25.06 17.38 -4.51
C GLN A 170 -24.05 17.44 -3.36
N ASN A 171 -22.90 16.76 -3.50
CA ASN A 171 -21.80 16.87 -2.56
C ASN A 171 -20.91 18.05 -2.95
N GLU A 172 -20.62 18.92 -2.01
CA GLU A 172 -19.73 20.06 -2.22
C GLU A 172 -18.26 19.60 -2.26
N GLN A 173 -17.51 20.19 -3.18
CA GLN A 173 -16.10 19.90 -3.41
C GLN A 173 -15.31 21.21 -3.44
N LEU A 174 -14.13 21.18 -2.83
CA LEU A 174 -13.19 22.27 -2.81
C LEU A 174 -11.90 21.87 -3.52
N VAL A 175 -11.59 22.55 -4.61
CA VAL A 175 -10.32 22.43 -5.31
C VAL A 175 -9.36 23.48 -4.78
N VAL A 176 -8.15 23.07 -4.41
CA VAL A 176 -7.12 23.98 -3.92
C VAL A 176 -5.89 23.93 -4.83
N CYS A 177 -5.48 25.10 -5.30
CA CYS A 177 -4.23 25.31 -6.03
C CYS A 177 -3.36 26.36 -5.33
N LEU A 178 -2.05 26.19 -5.45
CA LEU A 178 -1.06 27.17 -5.01
C LEU A 178 -0.58 27.98 -6.22
N ARG A 179 -0.58 29.31 -6.10
CA ARG A 179 -0.02 30.22 -7.10
C ARG A 179 1.17 30.96 -6.52
N TYR A 180 2.33 30.84 -7.14
CA TYR A 180 3.56 31.48 -6.68
C TYR A 180 4.47 31.84 -7.86
N VAL A 181 5.57 32.54 -7.56
CA VAL A 181 6.61 32.87 -8.55
C VAL A 181 7.75 31.86 -8.36
N ASP A 182 8.07 31.12 -9.42
CA ASP A 182 9.16 30.13 -9.39
C ASP A 182 10.55 30.79 -9.34
N LYS A 183 11.59 29.98 -9.19
CA LYS A 183 12.99 30.44 -9.16
C LYS A 183 13.45 31.15 -10.44
N ASN A 184 12.69 31.01 -11.53
CA ASN A 184 12.96 31.68 -12.81
C ASN A 184 12.12 32.97 -12.97
N GLY A 185 11.41 33.42 -11.94
CA GLY A 185 10.56 34.61 -11.99
C GLY A 185 9.22 34.38 -12.71
N ARG A 186 8.81 33.13 -12.95
CA ARG A 186 7.57 32.81 -13.68
C ARG A 186 6.43 32.57 -12.71
N ALA A 187 5.27 33.17 -12.98
CA ALA A 187 4.06 32.84 -12.25
C ALA A 187 3.62 31.41 -12.60
N VAL A 188 3.58 30.53 -11.62
CA VAL A 188 3.15 29.14 -11.74
C VAL A 188 1.94 28.87 -10.86
N VAL A 189 1.08 27.97 -11.33
CA VAL A 189 -0.02 27.41 -10.56
C VAL A 189 0.22 25.91 -10.41
N ARG A 190 0.11 25.41 -9.19
CA ARG A 190 0.26 23.99 -8.84
C ARG A 190 -1.01 23.52 -8.16
N PHE A 191 -1.64 22.48 -8.71
CA PHE A 191 -2.75 21.81 -8.06
C PHE A 191 -2.25 21.11 -6.79
N LEU A 192 -2.94 21.33 -5.67
CA LEU A 192 -2.61 20.70 -4.39
C LEU A 192 -3.52 19.50 -4.11
N GLY A 193 -4.81 19.64 -4.41
CA GLY A 193 -5.76 18.55 -4.23
C GLY A 193 -7.21 18.98 -4.33
N LEU A 194 -8.08 18.01 -4.07
CA LEU A 194 -9.52 18.17 -3.98
C LEU A 194 -9.98 17.61 -2.63
N ALA A 195 -10.77 18.40 -1.91
CA ALA A 195 -11.42 17.99 -0.67
C ALA A 195 -12.93 17.89 -0.90
N HIS A 196 -13.55 16.85 -0.33
CA HIS A 196 -15.00 16.84 -0.17
C HIS A 196 -15.33 17.60 1.11
N VAL A 197 -16.28 18.52 1.02
CA VAL A 197 -16.75 19.33 2.13
C VAL A 197 -18.25 19.12 2.30
N GLU A 198 -18.73 19.19 3.54
CA GLU A 198 -20.15 19.01 3.85
C GLU A 198 -20.99 20.21 3.40
N ASP A 199 -20.39 21.42 3.45
CA ASP A 199 -20.98 22.67 3.03
C ASP A 199 -19.91 23.67 2.56
N THR A 200 -20.36 24.77 1.96
CA THR A 200 -19.55 25.91 1.50
C THR A 200 -19.44 27.03 2.53
N THR A 201 -19.67 26.74 3.81
CA THR A 201 -19.51 27.76 4.85
C THR A 201 -18.03 28.12 5.00
N ALA A 202 -17.74 29.38 5.32
CA ALA A 202 -16.37 29.86 5.49
C ALA A 202 -15.56 29.04 6.52
N LEU A 203 -16.22 28.49 7.54
CA LEU A 203 -15.58 27.67 8.58
C LEU A 203 -15.16 26.30 8.03
N THR A 204 -16.03 25.63 7.30
CA THR A 204 -15.76 24.31 6.68
C THR A 204 -14.67 24.43 5.62
N LEU A 205 -14.74 25.44 4.75
CA LEU A 205 -13.74 25.68 3.72
C LEU A 205 -12.37 26.01 4.33
N LYS A 206 -12.33 26.86 5.36
CA LYS A 206 -11.09 27.15 6.10
C LYS A 206 -10.47 25.87 6.67
N ALA A 207 -11.27 25.04 7.33
CA ALA A 207 -10.80 23.79 7.94
C ALA A 207 -10.26 22.82 6.87
N ALA A 208 -10.93 22.71 5.73
CA ALA A 208 -10.48 21.90 4.60
C ALA A 208 -9.15 22.40 4.02
N ILE A 209 -9.02 23.70 3.77
CA ILE A 209 -7.77 24.31 3.27
C ILE A 209 -6.64 24.08 4.28
N GLN A 210 -6.88 24.31 5.57
CA GLN A 210 -5.88 24.09 6.62
C GLN A 210 -5.43 22.63 6.66
N LYS A 211 -6.35 21.67 6.54
CA LYS A 211 -6.02 20.23 6.51
C LYS A 211 -5.20 19.83 5.28
N MET A 212 -5.33 20.53 4.16
CA MET A 212 -4.55 20.26 2.96
C MET A 212 -3.15 20.88 2.98
N LEU A 213 -2.96 21.94 3.76
CA LEU A 213 -1.69 22.66 3.89
C LEU A 213 -0.83 22.18 5.06
N MET A 214 -1.43 21.53 6.06
CA MET A 214 -0.75 20.92 7.23
C MET A 214 -0.45 19.45 7.00
#